data_AF-A0A7Y2NJ12-F1
#
_entry.id   AF-A0A7Y2NJ12-F1
#
_cell.length_a   1.000
_cell.length_b   1.000
_cell.length_c   1.000
_cell.angle_alpha   90.00
_cell.angle_beta   90.00
_cell.angle_gamma   90.00
#
_symmetry.space_group_name_H-M   'P 1'
#
loop_
_entity.id
_entity.type
_entity.pdbx_description
1 polymer ?
#
loop_
_entity_poly.entity_id
_entity_poly.type
_entity_poly.pdbx_seq_one_letter_code
_entity_poly.pdbx_strand_id
1 'polypeptide(L)' 'MQHDKVLILDFGSQYTQLIARRVRELNIYSEIHPYNQIPQAINEFKAVILSGSPY' A
#
# COMPACT_ATOMS: atom_id res chain seq x y z
N MET A 1 -10.77 -14.94 10.20
CA MET A 1 -11.28 -14.13 9.07
C MET A 1 -10.12 -13.32 8.55
N GLN A 2 -9.75 -13.49 7.28
CA GLN A 2 -8.66 -12.74 6.68
C GLN A 2 -9.22 -11.34 6.36
N HIS A 3 -8.73 -10.31 7.05
CA HIS A 3 -9.12 -8.93 6.72
C HIS A 3 -8.64 -8.62 5.30
N ASP A 4 -9.47 -7.96 4.51
CA ASP A 4 -9.06 -7.47 3.19
C ASP A 4 -8.02 -6.37 3.40
N LYS A 5 -6.76 -6.68 3.07
CA LYS A 5 -5.62 -5.78 3.20
C LYS A 5 -5.12 -5.32 1.83
N VAL A 6 -4.67 -4.08 1.76
CA VAL A 6 -4.07 -3.47 0.57
C VAL A 6 -2.59 -3.20 0.81
N LEU A 7 -1.74 -3.60 -0.12
CA LEU A 7 -0.32 -3.26 -0.14
C LEU A 7 -0.11 -1.99 -0.95
N ILE A 8 0.59 -1.01 -0.40
CA ILE A 8 1.00 0.20 -1.11
C ILE A 8 2.52 0.13 -1.26
N LEU A 9 3.00 0.03 -2.51
CA LEU A 9 4.43 0.09 -2.81
C LEU A 9 4.85 1.54 -3.04
N ASP A 10 5.77 2.02 -2.22
CA ASP A 10 6.25 3.39 -2.24
C ASP A 10 7.45 3.57 -3.20
N PHE A 11 7.25 4.35 -4.25
CA PHE A 11 8.30 4.79 -5.18
C PHE A 11 8.87 6.18 -4.85
N GLY A 12 8.49 6.76 -3.71
CA GLY A 12 9.00 8.06 -3.23
C GLY A 12 8.09 9.25 -3.52
N SER A 13 6.83 9.01 -3.87
CA SER A 13 5.84 10.09 -4.03
C SER A 13 5.61 10.84 -2.72
N GLN A 14 5.46 12.17 -2.81
CA GLN A 14 4.98 13.00 -1.71
C GLN A 14 3.55 12.64 -1.26
N TYR A 15 2.79 11.92 -2.10
CA TYR A 15 1.39 11.59 -1.85
C TYR A 15 1.16 10.17 -1.32
N THR A 16 2.19 9.33 -1.15
CA THR A 16 2.02 7.93 -0.70
C THR A 16 1.22 7.82 0.60
N GLN A 17 1.47 8.71 1.56
CA GLN A 17 0.73 8.73 2.84
C GLN A 17 -0.73 9.16 2.67
N LEU A 18 -1.04 10.04 1.70
CA LEU A 18 -2.41 10.44 1.39
C LEU A 18 -3.18 9.27 0.77
N ILE A 19 -2.56 8.50 -0.12
CA ILE A 19 -3.14 7.28 -0.68
C ILE A 19 -3.51 6.32 0.45
N ALA A 20 -2.58 6.05 1.37
CA ALA A 20 -2.83 5.17 2.51
C ALA A 20 -3.97 5.67 3.40
N ARG A 21 -4.05 6.98 3.66
CA ARG A 21 -5.17 7.61 4.38
C ARG A 21 -6.49 7.39 3.67
N ARG A 22 -6.57 7.59 2.35
CA ARG A 22 -7.79 7.35 1.57
C ARG A 22 -8.26 5.91 1.63
N VAL A 23 -7.35 4.93 1.58
CA VAL A 23 -7.72 3.51 1.75
C VAL A 23 -8.30 3.26 3.14
N ARG A 24 -7.70 3.84 4.19
CA ARG A 24 -8.17 3.67 5.58
C ARG A 24 -9.51 4.37 5.85
N GLU A 25 -9.80 5.48 5.17
CA GLU A 25 -11.11 6.15 5.20
C GLU A 25 -12.23 5.24 4.66
N LEU A 26 -11.90 4.24 3.84
CA LEU A 26 -12.83 3.21 3.35
C LEU A 26 -12.96 2.00 4.32
N ASN A 27 -12.40 2.10 5.53
CA ASN A 27 -12.32 1.00 6.52
C ASN A 27 -11.54 -0.22 6.03
N ILE A 28 -10.62 -0.03 5.09
CA ILE A 28 -9.76 -1.09 4.56
C ILE A 28 -8.36 -0.93 5.16
N TYR A 29 -7.79 -2.02 5.65
CA TYR A 29 -6.43 -1.99 6.20
C TYR A 29 -5.40 -1.86 5.09
N SER A 30 -4.41 -0.99 5.27
CA SER A 30 -3.33 -0.77 4.29
C SER A 30 -1.96 -0.70 4.93
N GLU A 31 -0.98 -1.31 4.26
CA GLU A 31 0.44 -1.26 4.61
C GLU A 31 1.21 -0.52 3.52
N ILE A 32 2.20 0.28 3.92
CA ILE A 32 3.11 0.96 2.99
C ILE A 32 4.46 0.28 3.10
N HIS A 33 5.01 -0.18 1.97
CA HIS A 33 6.33 -0.79 1.88
C HIS A 33 7.13 -0.11 0.77
N PRO A 34 8.43 0.11 0.94
CA PRO A 34 9.30 0.59 -0.14
C PRO A 34 9.24 -0.36 -1.36
N TYR A 35 9.29 0.18 -2.59
CA TYR A 35 9.23 -0.65 -3.81
C TYR A 35 10.33 -1.73 -3.89
N ASN A 36 11.47 -1.48 -3.23
CA ASN A 36 12.63 -2.38 -3.17
C ASN A 36 12.57 -3.38 -2.01
N GLN A 37 11.55 -3.31 -1.15
CA GLN A 37 11.38 -4.18 0.01
C GLN A 37 9.96 -4.73 0.04
N ILE A 38 9.67 -5.62 -0.90
CA ILE A 38 8.35 -6.26 -1.00
C ILE A 38 8.21 -7.33 0.09
N PRO A 39 7.12 -7.35 0.88
CA PRO A 39 6.91 -8.36 1.91
C PRO A 39 6.84 -9.77 1.30
N GLN A 40 7.29 -10.80 2.01
CA GLN A 40 7.22 -12.19 1.53
C GLN A 40 5.77 -12.71 1.43
N ALA A 41 4.88 -12.16 2.25
CA ALA A 41 3.48 -12.54 2.33
C ALA A 41 2.57 -11.77 1.36
N ILE A 42 2.97 -11.57 0.10
CA ILE A 42 2.16 -10.85 -0.93
C ILE A 42 0.75 -11.43 -1.07
N ASN A 43 0.62 -12.75 -0.91
CA ASN A 43 -0.64 -13.46 -1.05
C ASN A 43 -1.68 -13.11 0.03
N GLU A 44 -1.27 -12.45 1.12
CA GLU A 44 -2.19 -11.94 2.15
C GLU A 44 -2.92 -10.66 1.72
N PHE A 45 -2.39 -9.94 0.72
CA PHE A 45 -2.98 -8.72 0.21
C PHE A 45 -3.94 -9.03 -0.94
N LYS A 46 -5.10 -8.35 -0.93
CA LYS A 46 -6.12 -8.49 -1.99
C LYS A 46 -5.87 -7.56 -3.17
N ALA A 47 -5.15 -6.47 -2.92
CA ALA A 47 -4.83 -5.48 -3.94
C ALA A 47 -3.47 -4.84 -3.65
N VAL A 48 -2.85 -4.34 -4.72
CA VAL A 48 -1.59 -3.60 -4.67
C VAL A 48 -1.78 -2.25 -5.33
N ILE A 49 -1.33 -1.18 -4.67
CA ILE A 49 -1.25 0.17 -5.23
C ILE A 49 0.23 0.50 -5.42
N LEU A 50 0.63 0.84 -6.63
CA LEU A 50 1.94 1.40 -6.91
C LEU A 50 1.84 2.91 -6.71
N SER A 51 2.58 3.47 -5.77
CA SER A 51 2.60 4.92 -5.55
C SER A 51 3.33 5.63 -6.71
N GLY A 52 3.17 6.95 -6.78
CA GLY A 52 3.92 7.74 -7.75
C GLY A 52 5.43 7.77 -7.45
N SER A 53 6.18 8.28 -8.41
CA SER A 53 7.60 8.58 -8.30
C SER A 53 7.79 10.10 -8.34
N PRO A 54 8.82 10.65 -7.67
CA PRO A 54 9.23 12.04 -7.86
C PRO A 54 9.98 12.27 -9.19
N TYR A 55 10.37 11.18 -9.86
CA TYR A 55 10.99 11.13 -11.18
C TYR A 55 9.98 10.72 -12.26
#